data_AF-A0A2E2T616-F1
#
_entry.id   AF-A0A2E2T616-F1
#
_cell.length_a   1.000
_cell.length_b   1.000
_cell.length_c   1.000
_cell.angle_alpha   90.00
_cell.angle_beta   90.00
_cell.angle_gamma   90.00
#
_symmetry.space_group_name_H-M   'P 1'
#
loop_
_entity.id
_entity.type
_entity.pdbx_description
1 polymer ?
#
loop_
_entity_poly.entity_id
_entity_poly.type
_entity_poly.pdbx_seq_one_letter_code
_entity_poly.pdbx_strand_id
1 'polypeptide(L)'
;MSRKEAPETIGLALSGGGSRAIAFHLGCLRALHDLGVLEKVGVISTVSGGSVVGALYATHQGSFEQFEKKTRDFLRAGLVGPSVKKAFTSLEGLNAFICSLLLLGVNIFLMMFAVVVRGISWVLPGLRLQALGAVRAPLRRYASRTTILRRVLDDDVFGGRKFRDLPKDGPLFIANAADLRTGSAFYFSNRDSGSWRLGRVCDDNLKVSHGVAASAAYPLLLPALDETLAFEKRDGTRREERVTLTDGGVYDNLGLAPLWPDRDPSVSLNAQKIDTIICCRAGYGLRFDSPNQFMLARMASAFTTIHDRAQNFATKRLFDLRAAGQLKAFAMPYLGMKDQAGLCDEEGFVSREDVFGYPTDFSAMPDVWIEKLSKRGEQLTHRLVKEHLPHLLAKDELAC
;
A
#
# COMPACT_ATOMS: atom_id res chain seq x y z
N MET A 1 -26.80 -36.47 -3.53
CA MET A 1 -26.42 -35.43 -4.51
C MET A 1 -25.24 -34.66 -3.94
N SER A 2 -24.03 -34.89 -4.45
CA SER A 2 -22.84 -34.14 -4.05
C SER A 2 -23.02 -32.69 -4.52
N ARG A 3 -23.16 -31.74 -3.59
CA ARG A 3 -23.09 -30.31 -3.92
C ARG A 3 -21.67 -30.09 -4.46
N LYS A 4 -21.53 -29.76 -5.75
CA LYS A 4 -20.28 -29.19 -6.28
C LYS A 4 -19.91 -28.01 -5.37
N GLU A 5 -18.85 -28.15 -4.60
CA GLU A 5 -18.30 -27.03 -3.82
C GLU A 5 -17.97 -25.89 -4.80
N ALA A 6 -18.30 -24.66 -4.41
CA ALA A 6 -17.94 -23.49 -5.18
C ALA A 6 -16.40 -23.42 -5.33
N PRO A 7 -15.88 -22.93 -6.47
CA PRO A 7 -14.44 -22.80 -6.66
C PRO A 7 -13.81 -21.95 -5.56
N GLU A 8 -12.68 -22.42 -5.03
CA GLU A 8 -11.92 -21.78 -3.95
C GLU A 8 -11.47 -20.37 -4.38
N THR A 9 -11.75 -19.36 -3.54
CA THR A 9 -11.33 -17.98 -3.83
C THR A 9 -10.01 -17.66 -3.14
N ILE A 10 -9.00 -17.30 -3.93
CA ILE A 10 -7.65 -16.97 -3.45
C ILE A 10 -7.49 -15.44 -3.38
N GLY A 11 -7.10 -14.94 -2.20
CA GLY A 11 -6.70 -13.55 -1.99
C GLY A 11 -5.17 -13.40 -1.92
N LEU A 12 -4.61 -12.50 -2.72
CA LEU A 12 -3.19 -12.13 -2.70
C LEU A 12 -3.02 -10.76 -2.04
N ALA A 13 -2.21 -10.70 -0.99
CA ALA A 13 -1.83 -9.48 -0.30
C ALA A 13 -0.39 -9.10 -0.63
N LEU A 14 -0.16 -7.89 -1.12
CA LEU A 14 1.16 -7.33 -1.42
C LEU A 14 1.43 -6.13 -0.51
N SER A 15 2.26 -6.33 0.52
CA SER A 15 2.55 -5.32 1.53
C SER A 15 3.30 -4.10 1.01
N GLY A 16 3.31 -3.01 1.78
CA GLY A 16 4.13 -1.83 1.48
C GLY A 16 5.62 -2.02 1.76
N GLY A 17 6.43 -1.03 1.33
CA GLY A 17 7.89 -1.03 1.49
C GLY A 17 8.69 -0.37 0.36
N GLY A 18 8.09 0.53 -0.43
CA GLY A 18 8.80 1.25 -1.51
C GLY A 18 9.29 0.34 -2.65
N SER A 19 10.38 0.73 -3.32
CA SER A 19 11.03 -0.06 -4.39
C SER A 19 11.45 -1.45 -3.92
N ARG A 20 11.81 -1.61 -2.65
CA ARG A 20 12.11 -2.95 -2.08
C ARG A 20 10.93 -3.90 -2.20
N ALA A 21 9.74 -3.40 -1.84
CA ALA A 21 8.51 -4.19 -1.95
C ALA A 21 8.20 -4.55 -3.40
N ILE A 22 8.39 -3.62 -4.34
CA ILE A 22 8.19 -3.88 -5.76
C ILE A 22 9.09 -5.03 -6.23
N ALA A 23 10.39 -4.99 -5.92
CA ALA A 23 11.34 -6.02 -6.33
C ALA A 23 11.06 -7.39 -5.67
N PHE A 24 10.81 -7.41 -4.36
CA PHE A 24 10.46 -8.65 -3.64
C PHE A 24 9.17 -9.27 -4.19
N HIS A 25 8.12 -8.47 -4.36
CA HIS A 25 6.84 -8.96 -4.87
C HIS A 25 6.90 -9.38 -6.33
N LEU A 26 7.79 -8.80 -7.14
CA LEU A 26 8.03 -9.29 -8.51
C LEU A 26 8.45 -10.76 -8.50
N GLY A 27 9.35 -11.13 -7.58
CA GLY A 27 9.73 -12.52 -7.35
C GLY A 27 8.58 -13.39 -6.84
N CYS A 28 7.78 -12.88 -5.88
CA CYS A 28 6.60 -13.58 -5.41
C CYS A 28 5.60 -13.86 -6.54
N LEU A 29 5.35 -12.87 -7.40
CA LEU A 29 4.47 -13.02 -8.55
C LEU A 29 5.02 -14.01 -9.58
N ARG A 30 6.34 -14.02 -9.80
CA ARG A 30 7.01 -15.00 -10.67
C ARG A 30 6.78 -16.42 -10.17
N ALA A 31 7.07 -16.68 -8.90
CA ALA A 31 6.82 -17.99 -8.31
C ALA A 31 5.35 -18.44 -8.35
N LEU A 32 4.40 -17.51 -8.16
CA LEU A 32 2.98 -17.83 -8.27
C LEU A 32 2.55 -18.10 -9.72
N HIS A 33 3.15 -17.43 -10.70
CA HIS A 33 2.92 -17.67 -12.11
C HIS A 33 3.48 -19.04 -12.53
N ASP A 34 4.72 -19.36 -12.11
CA ASP A 34 5.39 -20.62 -12.41
C ASP A 34 4.64 -21.84 -11.84
N LEU A 35 3.92 -21.65 -10.73
CA LEU A 35 3.07 -22.67 -10.09
C LEU A 35 1.61 -22.68 -10.61
N GLY A 36 1.28 -21.86 -11.62
CA GLY A 36 -0.09 -21.72 -12.14
C GLY A 36 -1.12 -21.32 -11.06
N VAL A 37 -0.69 -20.62 -10.02
CA VAL A 37 -1.53 -20.12 -8.92
C VAL A 37 -1.96 -18.69 -9.18
N LEU A 38 -1.12 -17.88 -9.84
CA LEU A 38 -1.37 -16.46 -10.06
C LEU A 38 -2.66 -16.20 -10.86
N GLU A 39 -2.97 -17.05 -11.84
CA GLU A 39 -4.17 -16.98 -12.69
C GLU A 39 -5.44 -17.36 -11.92
N LYS A 40 -5.31 -18.06 -10.78
CA LYS A 40 -6.41 -18.46 -9.91
C LYS A 40 -6.71 -17.41 -8.83
N VAL A 41 -5.90 -16.36 -8.73
CA VAL A 41 -6.09 -15.29 -7.74
C VAL A 41 -7.35 -14.49 -8.11
N GLY A 42 -8.32 -14.45 -7.19
CA GLY A 42 -9.57 -13.70 -7.38
C GLY A 42 -9.51 -12.26 -6.88
N VAL A 43 -8.63 -11.97 -5.91
CA VAL A 43 -8.46 -10.63 -5.32
C VAL A 43 -6.99 -10.33 -5.10
N ILE A 44 -6.52 -9.17 -5.57
CA ILE A 44 -5.19 -8.63 -5.27
C ILE A 44 -5.36 -7.35 -4.45
N SER A 45 -4.97 -7.42 -3.17
CA SER A 45 -4.98 -6.31 -2.24
C SER A 45 -3.56 -5.82 -2.00
N THR A 46 -3.34 -4.51 -2.13
CA THR A 46 -1.99 -3.94 -2.24
C THR A 46 -1.81 -2.69 -1.42
N VAL A 47 -0.58 -2.43 -0.98
CA VAL A 47 -0.23 -1.23 -0.20
C VAL A 47 1.07 -0.61 -0.73
N SER A 48 1.13 0.71 -0.88
CA SER A 48 2.37 1.45 -1.17
C SER A 48 3.14 0.91 -2.38
N GLY A 49 4.41 0.52 -2.23
CA GLY A 49 5.18 -0.17 -3.27
C GLY A 49 4.48 -1.43 -3.82
N GLY A 50 3.76 -2.19 -2.98
CA GLY A 50 2.88 -3.28 -3.41
C GLY A 50 1.76 -2.80 -4.37
N SER A 51 1.22 -1.59 -4.18
CA SER A 51 0.24 -1.02 -5.11
C SER A 51 0.85 -0.61 -6.44
N VAL A 52 2.13 -0.24 -6.47
CA VAL A 52 2.83 0.05 -7.74
C VAL A 52 2.95 -1.22 -8.58
N VAL A 53 3.53 -2.29 -8.02
CA VAL A 53 3.71 -3.56 -8.75
C VAL A 53 2.38 -4.25 -9.06
N GLY A 54 1.41 -4.22 -8.13
CA GLY A 54 0.08 -4.78 -8.37
C GLY A 54 -0.69 -4.01 -9.44
N ALA A 55 -0.56 -2.68 -9.51
CA ALA A 55 -1.13 -1.90 -10.60
C ALA A 55 -0.41 -2.12 -11.93
N LEU A 56 0.92 -2.27 -11.92
CA LEU A 56 1.68 -2.65 -13.12
C LEU A 56 1.17 -3.98 -13.66
N TYR A 57 0.93 -4.97 -12.80
CA TYR A 57 0.35 -6.25 -13.17
C TYR A 57 -1.10 -6.12 -13.68
N ALA A 58 -1.97 -5.45 -12.91
CA ALA A 58 -3.38 -5.31 -13.26
C ALA A 58 -3.62 -4.51 -14.56
N THR A 59 -2.70 -3.60 -14.91
CA THR A 59 -2.75 -2.81 -16.16
C THR A 59 -2.00 -3.46 -17.32
N HIS A 60 -1.26 -4.54 -17.07
CA HIS A 60 -0.46 -5.22 -18.08
C HIS A 60 -1.34 -6.00 -19.06
N GLN A 61 -0.87 -6.09 -20.29
CA GLN A 61 -1.43 -6.95 -21.33
C GLN A 61 -0.26 -7.66 -22.00
N GLY A 62 -0.37 -8.98 -22.18
CA GLY A 62 0.70 -9.79 -22.76
C GLY A 62 1.25 -10.80 -21.77
N SER A 63 2.47 -11.28 -22.04
CA SER A 63 3.09 -12.36 -21.27
C SER A 63 3.69 -11.89 -19.95
N PHE A 64 3.92 -12.81 -19.03
CA PHE A 64 4.52 -12.50 -17.72
C PHE A 64 5.94 -11.94 -17.87
N GLU A 65 6.72 -12.41 -18.84
CA GLU A 65 8.08 -11.94 -19.10
C GLU A 65 8.11 -10.46 -19.53
N GLN A 66 7.08 -10.01 -20.26
CA GLN A 66 6.94 -8.60 -20.64
C GLN A 66 6.60 -7.73 -19.42
N PHE A 67 5.72 -8.22 -18.54
CA PHE A 67 5.41 -7.58 -17.26
C PHE A 67 6.65 -7.47 -16.39
N GLU A 68 7.42 -8.55 -16.30
CA GLU A 68 8.65 -8.61 -15.52
C GLU A 68 9.68 -7.60 -16.05
N LYS A 69 9.95 -7.62 -17.36
CA LYS A 69 10.87 -6.68 -17.99
C LYS A 69 10.48 -5.23 -17.69
N LYS A 70 9.19 -4.89 -17.87
CA LYS A 70 8.67 -3.54 -17.58
C LYS A 70 8.86 -3.16 -16.11
N THR A 71 8.66 -4.11 -15.18
CA THR A 71 8.82 -3.87 -13.75
C THR A 71 10.29 -3.66 -13.37
N ARG A 72 11.22 -4.43 -13.97
CA ARG A 72 12.67 -4.23 -13.78
C ARG A 72 13.13 -2.89 -14.34
N ASP A 73 12.66 -2.50 -15.52
CA ASP A 73 12.95 -1.19 -16.12
C ASP A 73 12.43 -0.04 -15.25
N PHE A 74 11.22 -0.19 -14.69
CA PHE A 74 10.66 0.74 -13.72
C PHE A 74 11.55 0.87 -12.47
N LEU A 75 12.02 -0.25 -11.91
CA LEU A 75 12.90 -0.27 -10.74
C LEU A 75 14.26 0.40 -11.02
N ARG A 76 14.85 0.16 -12.20
CA ARG A 76 16.10 0.81 -12.63
C ARG A 76 15.95 2.32 -12.75
N ALA A 77 14.82 2.79 -13.29
CA ALA A 77 14.57 4.22 -13.44
C ALA A 77 14.26 4.88 -12.10
N GLY A 78 13.52 4.20 -11.22
CA GLY A 78 12.96 4.78 -10.00
C GLY A 78 11.97 5.92 -10.27
N LEU A 79 11.47 6.55 -9.21
CA LEU A 79 10.51 7.66 -9.29
C LEU A 79 11.12 9.01 -8.89
N VAL A 80 12.25 9.03 -8.20
CA VAL A 80 12.88 10.27 -7.70
C VAL A 80 13.28 11.18 -8.86
N GLY A 81 14.06 10.67 -9.83
CA GLY A 81 14.51 11.43 -10.99
C GLY A 81 13.35 11.99 -11.83
N PRO A 82 12.39 11.16 -12.27
CA PRO A 82 11.19 11.62 -12.96
C PRO A 82 10.37 12.65 -12.17
N SER A 83 10.24 12.47 -10.85
CA SER A 83 9.53 13.43 -9.99
C SER A 83 10.23 14.79 -9.92
N VAL A 84 11.57 14.80 -9.82
CA VAL A 84 12.35 16.05 -9.86
C VAL A 84 12.17 16.73 -11.22
N LYS A 85 12.26 15.98 -12.31
CA LYS A 85 12.03 16.52 -13.66
C LYS A 85 10.64 17.15 -13.78
N LYS A 86 9.58 16.42 -13.40
CA LYS A 86 8.19 16.93 -13.45
C LYS A 86 7.98 18.13 -12.53
N ALA A 87 8.67 18.22 -11.39
CA ALA A 87 8.59 19.38 -10.50
C ALA A 87 9.03 20.69 -11.18
N PHE A 88 9.89 20.63 -12.21
CA PHE A 88 10.32 21.79 -12.97
C PHE A 88 9.66 21.93 -14.34
N THR A 89 9.13 20.84 -14.92
CA THR A 89 8.54 20.87 -16.26
C THR A 89 7.01 20.90 -16.29
N SER A 90 6.32 20.72 -15.15
CA SER A 90 4.87 20.66 -15.10
C SER A 90 4.25 21.75 -14.22
N LEU A 91 3.00 22.11 -14.50
CA LEU A 91 2.24 23.08 -13.70
C LEU A 91 2.04 22.60 -12.26
N GLU A 92 2.02 21.28 -12.02
CA GLU A 92 1.92 20.70 -10.69
C GLU A 92 3.12 21.07 -9.81
N GLY A 93 4.31 21.23 -10.38
CA GLY A 93 5.49 21.69 -9.66
C GLY A 93 5.36 23.11 -9.15
N LEU A 94 4.98 24.04 -10.03
CA LEU A 94 4.68 25.43 -9.67
C LEU A 94 3.55 25.51 -8.64
N ASN A 95 2.46 24.77 -8.85
CA ASN A 95 1.34 24.69 -7.91
C ASN A 95 1.77 24.17 -6.54
N ALA A 96 2.63 23.14 -6.48
CA ALA A 96 3.14 22.60 -5.23
C ALA A 96 4.03 23.62 -4.49
N PHE A 97 4.83 24.38 -5.23
CA PHE A 97 5.65 25.46 -4.67
C PHE A 97 4.78 26.59 -4.09
N ILE A 98 3.83 27.11 -4.87
CA ILE A 98 2.88 28.15 -4.43
C ILE A 98 2.07 27.68 -3.22
N CYS A 99 1.52 26.47 -3.27
CA CYS A 99 0.77 25.87 -2.17
C CYS A 99 1.61 25.77 -0.90
N SER A 100 2.88 25.37 -1.02
CA SER A 100 3.79 25.27 0.12
C SER A 100 4.11 26.64 0.75
N LEU A 101 4.34 27.68 -0.07
CA LEU A 101 4.54 29.05 0.43
C LEU A 101 3.30 29.60 1.14
N LEU A 102 2.11 29.41 0.56
CA LEU A 102 0.85 29.84 1.16
C LEU A 102 0.61 29.17 2.52
N LEU A 103 0.78 27.84 2.58
CA LEU A 103 0.60 27.10 3.83
C LEU A 103 1.65 27.49 4.88
N LEU A 104 2.90 27.74 4.47
CA LEU A 104 3.94 28.23 5.37
C LEU A 104 3.56 29.59 5.96
N GLY A 105 3.13 30.54 5.12
CA GLY A 105 2.70 31.87 5.54
C GLY A 105 1.52 31.83 6.52
N VAL A 106 0.48 31.04 6.21
CA VAL A 106 -0.68 30.86 7.11
C VAL A 106 -0.27 30.21 8.43
N ASN A 107 0.60 29.20 8.40
CA ASN A 107 1.05 28.55 9.63
C ASN A 107 1.89 29.49 10.51
N ILE A 108 2.78 30.29 9.92
CA ILE A 108 3.53 31.32 10.65
C ILE A 108 2.58 32.34 11.27
N PHE A 109 1.60 32.82 10.50
CA PHE A 109 0.59 33.76 11.00
C PHE A 109 -0.20 33.17 12.18
N LEU A 110 -0.73 31.95 12.06
CA LEU A 110 -1.47 31.28 13.12
C LEU A 110 -0.62 31.03 14.36
N MET A 111 0.65 30.67 14.19
CA MET A 111 1.60 30.50 15.28
C MET A 111 1.84 31.83 16.01
N MET A 112 2.11 32.91 15.28
CA MET A 112 2.30 34.25 15.85
C MET A 112 1.04 34.73 16.58
N PHE A 113 -0.13 34.54 15.97
CA PHE A 113 -1.42 34.85 16.60
C PHE A 113 -1.62 34.05 17.89
N ALA A 114 -1.28 32.75 17.90
CA ALA A 114 -1.38 31.91 19.08
C ALA A 114 -0.42 32.34 20.20
N VAL A 115 0.79 32.78 19.87
CA VAL A 115 1.76 33.34 20.84
C VAL A 115 1.22 34.62 21.47
N VAL A 116 0.68 35.54 20.66
CA VAL A 116 0.09 36.79 21.16
C VAL A 116 -1.07 36.52 22.12
N VAL A 117 -1.99 35.63 21.74
CA VAL A 117 -3.13 35.30 22.60
C VAL A 117 -2.70 34.60 23.89
N ARG A 118 -1.70 33.70 23.84
CA ARG A 118 -1.13 33.10 25.05
C ARG A 118 -0.50 34.16 25.96
N GLY A 119 0.18 35.14 25.39
CA GLY A 119 0.72 36.29 26.13
C GLY A 119 -0.38 37.10 26.83
N ILE A 120 -1.46 37.43 26.12
CA ILE A 120 -2.63 38.14 26.70
C ILE A 120 -3.27 37.33 27.83
N SER A 121 -3.46 36.02 27.64
CA SER A 121 -4.01 35.13 28.65
C SER A 121 -3.13 35.01 29.91
N TRP A 122 -1.83 35.28 29.80
CA TRP A 122 -0.91 35.32 30.94
C TRP A 122 -1.06 36.61 31.75
N VAL A 123 -1.34 37.73 31.08
CA VAL A 123 -1.55 39.06 31.70
C VAL A 123 -2.96 39.21 32.28
N LEU A 124 -3.96 38.56 31.69
CA LEU A 124 -5.37 38.61 32.12
C LEU A 124 -5.88 37.19 32.45
N PRO A 125 -5.63 36.66 33.67
CA PRO A 125 -5.87 35.26 34.03
C PRO A 125 -7.35 34.83 33.98
N GLY A 126 -8.29 35.79 33.98
CA GLY A 126 -9.73 35.54 33.85
C GLY A 126 -10.21 35.25 32.42
N LEU A 127 -9.39 35.55 31.40
CA LEU A 127 -9.68 35.28 29.99
C LEU A 127 -8.97 33.99 29.55
N ARG A 128 -9.47 32.82 29.98
CA ARG A 128 -8.98 31.54 29.44
C ARG A 128 -9.48 31.36 28.01
N LEU A 129 -8.72 31.87 27.04
CA LEU A 129 -8.95 31.61 25.61
C LEU A 129 -8.54 30.16 25.29
N GLN A 130 -9.40 29.20 25.64
CA GLN A 130 -9.25 27.76 25.42
C GLN A 130 -9.27 27.33 23.92
N ALA A 131 -9.26 28.26 22.97
CA ALA A 131 -9.72 28.00 21.61
C ALA A 131 -8.64 27.98 20.50
N LEU A 132 -7.34 27.99 20.84
CA LEU A 132 -6.29 28.06 19.80
C LEU A 132 -5.66 26.74 19.39
N GLY A 133 -5.84 25.67 20.17
CA GLY A 133 -5.28 24.35 19.83
C GLY A 133 -5.94 23.67 18.63
N ALA A 134 -7.08 24.20 18.16
CA ALA A 134 -7.90 23.62 17.10
C ALA A 134 -7.92 24.44 15.79
N VAL A 135 -7.27 25.61 15.75
CA VAL A 135 -7.25 26.44 14.53
C VAL A 135 -6.30 25.81 13.53
N ARG A 136 -6.87 25.03 12.60
CA ARG A 136 -6.14 24.49 11.45
C ARG A 136 -6.18 25.52 10.32
N ALA A 137 -5.12 25.57 9.51
CA ALA A 137 -5.12 26.39 8.31
C ALA A 137 -6.40 26.08 7.49
N PRO A 138 -7.22 27.09 7.15
CA PRO A 138 -8.46 26.87 6.39
C PRO A 138 -8.17 26.43 4.94
N LEU A 139 -6.91 26.57 4.49
CA LEU A 139 -6.48 26.25 3.15
C LEU A 139 -6.21 24.75 2.97
N ARG A 140 -6.70 24.22 1.85
CA ARG A 140 -6.41 22.86 1.38
C ARG A 140 -4.98 22.77 0.84
N ARG A 141 -4.29 21.65 1.10
CA ARG A 141 -3.05 21.31 0.39
C ARG A 141 -3.39 20.74 -1.00
N TYR A 142 -3.80 21.61 -1.92
CA TYR A 142 -4.24 21.20 -3.26
C TYR A 142 -3.10 20.67 -4.16
N ALA A 143 -1.84 20.98 -3.85
CA ALA A 143 -0.67 20.49 -4.57
C ALA A 143 0.50 20.20 -3.61
N SER A 144 1.28 19.17 -3.91
CA SER A 144 2.40 18.68 -3.09
C SER A 144 3.35 17.79 -3.89
N ARG A 145 4.40 17.28 -3.22
CA ARG A 145 5.27 16.24 -3.81
C ARG A 145 4.48 14.99 -4.25
N THR A 146 3.39 14.68 -3.57
CA THR A 146 2.52 13.54 -3.88
C THR A 146 1.68 13.79 -5.14
N THR A 147 1.27 15.04 -5.40
CA THR A 147 0.58 15.36 -6.67
C THR A 147 1.54 15.31 -7.86
N ILE A 148 2.81 15.65 -7.65
CA ILE A 148 3.87 15.47 -8.67
C ILE A 148 4.11 13.98 -8.92
N LEU A 149 4.24 13.17 -7.86
CA LEU A 149 4.35 11.71 -7.98
C LEU A 149 3.16 11.11 -8.74
N ARG A 150 1.93 11.53 -8.41
CA ARG A 150 0.72 11.13 -9.14
C ARG A 150 0.85 11.42 -10.64
N ARG A 151 1.41 12.59 -11.01
CA ARG A 151 1.62 12.99 -12.40
C ARG A 151 2.65 12.11 -13.11
N VAL A 152 3.77 11.78 -12.45
CA VAL A 152 4.77 10.83 -12.96
C VAL A 152 4.12 9.47 -13.22
N LEU A 153 3.37 8.95 -12.24
CA LEU A 153 2.66 7.68 -12.39
C LEU A 153 1.65 7.71 -13.53
N ASP A 154 0.98 8.85 -13.73
CA ASP A 154 -0.02 9.00 -14.78
C ASP A 154 0.58 9.06 -16.19
N ASP A 155 1.57 9.94 -16.39
CA ASP A 155 2.15 10.22 -17.69
C ASP A 155 3.16 9.13 -18.10
N ASP A 156 3.99 8.68 -17.16
CA ASP A 156 5.21 7.92 -17.47
C ASP A 156 5.05 6.41 -17.19
N VAL A 157 4.04 5.99 -16.41
CA VAL A 157 3.88 4.58 -15.97
C VAL A 157 2.56 3.95 -16.44
N PHE A 158 1.43 4.57 -16.12
CA PHE A 158 0.09 4.02 -16.35
C PHE A 158 -0.61 4.59 -17.58
N GLY A 159 -0.09 5.64 -18.20
CA GLY A 159 -0.63 6.22 -19.43
C GLY A 159 -2.09 6.67 -19.31
N GLY A 160 -2.48 7.25 -18.17
CA GLY A 160 -3.85 7.72 -17.94
C GLY A 160 -4.91 6.64 -17.73
N ARG A 161 -4.54 5.36 -17.60
CA ARG A 161 -5.50 4.26 -17.37
C ARG A 161 -6.35 4.49 -16.12
N LYS A 162 -7.64 4.13 -16.24
CA LYS A 162 -8.63 4.24 -15.15
C LYS A 162 -8.89 2.88 -14.52
N PHE A 163 -9.35 2.89 -13.27
CA PHE A 163 -9.72 1.66 -12.58
C PHE A 163 -10.80 0.87 -13.32
N ARG A 164 -11.80 1.55 -13.88
CA ARG A 164 -12.86 0.93 -14.67
C ARG A 164 -12.39 0.26 -15.98
N ASP A 165 -11.21 0.64 -16.46
CA ASP A 165 -10.64 0.13 -17.72
C ASP A 165 -9.75 -1.11 -17.46
N LEU A 166 -9.59 -1.53 -16.19
CA LEU A 166 -8.89 -2.76 -15.85
C LEU A 166 -9.70 -3.98 -16.32
N PRO A 167 -9.05 -5.11 -16.71
CA PRO A 167 -9.73 -6.29 -17.20
C PRO A 167 -10.82 -6.79 -16.25
N LYS A 168 -12.03 -7.05 -16.76
CA LYS A 168 -13.15 -7.55 -15.95
C LYS A 168 -13.00 -9.02 -15.56
N ASP A 169 -12.32 -9.80 -16.41
CA ASP A 169 -12.03 -11.21 -16.18
C ASP A 169 -10.77 -11.41 -15.34
N GLY A 170 -10.08 -10.32 -14.97
CA GLY A 170 -8.93 -10.34 -14.07
C GLY A 170 -9.33 -10.31 -12.59
N PRO A 171 -8.35 -10.39 -11.67
CA PRO A 171 -8.62 -10.28 -10.24
C PRO A 171 -9.24 -8.93 -9.88
N LEU A 172 -10.04 -8.92 -8.80
CA LEU A 172 -10.41 -7.67 -8.15
C LEU A 172 -9.15 -7.01 -7.60
N PHE A 173 -8.74 -5.90 -8.19
CA PHE A 173 -7.60 -5.12 -7.75
C PHE A 173 -8.04 -4.11 -6.69
N ILE A 174 -7.30 -4.03 -5.58
CA ILE A 174 -7.52 -3.08 -4.49
C ILE A 174 -6.19 -2.43 -4.12
N ALA A 175 -6.09 -1.11 -4.32
CA ALA A 175 -5.03 -0.29 -3.73
C ALA A 175 -5.55 0.34 -2.43
N ASN A 176 -4.89 0.01 -1.32
CA ASN A 176 -5.28 0.46 0.01
C ASN A 176 -4.65 1.83 0.32
N ALA A 177 -5.48 2.77 0.73
CA ALA A 177 -5.10 4.05 1.32
C ALA A 177 -5.74 4.18 2.71
N ALA A 178 -5.40 5.23 3.43
CA ALA A 178 -6.03 5.58 4.71
C ALA A 178 -6.51 7.02 4.67
N ASP A 179 -7.74 7.28 5.10
CA ASP A 179 -8.23 8.65 5.30
C ASP A 179 -7.91 9.11 6.73
N LEU A 180 -6.99 10.07 6.86
CA LEU A 180 -6.58 10.65 8.13
C LEU A 180 -7.70 11.45 8.81
N ARG A 181 -8.71 11.91 8.07
CA ARG A 181 -9.83 12.64 8.66
C ARG A 181 -10.78 11.69 9.39
N THR A 182 -11.09 10.54 8.79
CA THR A 182 -12.03 9.57 9.36
C THR A 182 -11.34 8.49 10.19
N GLY A 183 -10.03 8.30 10.05
CA GLY A 183 -9.27 7.22 10.67
C GLY A 183 -9.63 5.82 10.11
N SER A 184 -10.15 5.74 8.88
CA SER A 184 -10.57 4.50 8.25
C SER A 184 -9.78 4.16 6.99
N ALA A 185 -9.76 2.87 6.63
CA ALA A 185 -9.30 2.45 5.32
C ALA A 185 -10.10 3.11 4.19
N PHE A 186 -9.41 3.42 3.11
CA PHE A 186 -9.96 3.89 1.85
C PHE A 186 -9.45 2.97 0.75
N TYR A 187 -10.34 2.44 -0.08
CA TYR A 187 -10.00 1.47 -1.10
C TYR A 187 -10.16 2.11 -2.48
N PHE A 188 -9.19 1.92 -3.35
CA PHE A 188 -9.33 2.19 -4.78
C PHE A 188 -9.36 0.86 -5.52
N SER A 189 -10.37 0.67 -6.37
CA SER A 189 -10.62 -0.62 -7.02
C SER A 189 -11.30 -0.48 -8.37
N ASN A 190 -11.16 -1.48 -9.23
CA ASN A 190 -11.90 -1.65 -10.49
C ASN A 190 -13.39 -1.98 -10.30
N ARG A 191 -13.85 -2.16 -9.05
CA ARG A 191 -15.27 -2.33 -8.72
C ARG A 191 -15.82 -1.13 -7.97
N ASP A 192 -15.49 -0.99 -6.69
CA ASP A 192 -15.97 0.09 -5.84
C ASP A 192 -14.80 0.80 -5.17
N SER A 193 -14.60 2.10 -5.46
CA SER A 193 -13.64 2.93 -4.72
C SER A 193 -14.35 3.69 -3.60
N GLY A 194 -13.72 3.89 -2.44
CA GLY A 194 -14.31 4.63 -1.31
C GLY A 194 -13.97 4.05 0.06
N SER A 195 -14.81 4.34 1.05
CA SER A 195 -14.68 3.79 2.41
C SER A 195 -16.03 3.39 2.99
N TRP A 196 -16.03 2.51 3.99
CA TRP A 196 -17.28 2.14 4.68
C TRP A 196 -17.93 3.33 5.40
N ARG A 197 -17.16 4.36 5.77
CA ARG A 197 -17.66 5.57 6.45
C ARG A 197 -18.31 6.56 5.50
N LEU A 198 -17.70 6.78 4.34
CA LEU A 198 -18.11 7.82 3.39
C LEU A 198 -19.01 7.28 2.27
N GLY A 199 -18.92 5.98 1.95
CA GLY A 199 -19.63 5.35 0.85
C GLY A 199 -18.73 5.13 -0.37
N ARG A 200 -19.36 4.89 -1.52
CA ARG A 200 -18.72 4.67 -2.82
C ARG A 200 -18.42 6.03 -3.46
N VAL A 201 -17.25 6.20 -4.05
CA VAL A 201 -16.92 7.39 -4.84
C VAL A 201 -17.76 7.40 -6.12
N CYS A 202 -18.38 8.53 -6.44
CA CYS A 202 -19.23 8.67 -7.63
C CYS A 202 -18.45 8.82 -8.94
N ASP A 203 -17.15 9.16 -8.88
CA ASP A 203 -16.33 9.36 -10.07
C ASP A 203 -15.86 8.04 -10.66
N ASP A 204 -16.50 7.62 -11.75
CA ASP A 204 -16.09 6.43 -12.49
C ASP A 204 -14.79 6.65 -13.29
N ASN A 205 -14.28 7.89 -13.41
CA ASN A 205 -13.05 8.22 -14.15
C ASN A 205 -11.78 8.21 -13.29
N LEU A 206 -11.84 7.65 -12.07
CA LEU A 206 -10.67 7.54 -11.21
C LEU A 206 -9.51 6.83 -11.90
N LYS A 207 -8.38 7.53 -11.97
CA LYS A 207 -7.14 7.03 -12.57
C LYS A 207 -6.41 6.07 -11.63
N VAL A 208 -5.80 5.02 -12.18
CA VAL A 208 -4.97 4.07 -11.42
C VAL A 208 -3.82 4.81 -10.73
N SER A 209 -3.20 5.76 -11.43
CA SER A 209 -2.13 6.64 -10.91
C SER A 209 -2.54 7.38 -9.64
N HIS A 210 -3.80 7.78 -9.52
CA HIS A 210 -4.32 8.45 -8.34
C HIS A 210 -4.41 7.53 -7.13
N GLY A 211 -5.01 6.34 -7.29
CA GLY A 211 -5.11 5.36 -6.20
C GLY A 211 -3.74 4.84 -5.75
N VAL A 212 -2.82 4.61 -6.70
CA VAL A 212 -1.44 4.20 -6.38
C VAL A 212 -0.68 5.31 -5.67
N ALA A 213 -0.81 6.57 -6.11
CA ALA A 213 -0.16 7.70 -5.44
C ALA A 213 -0.69 7.90 -4.01
N ALA A 214 -2.00 7.78 -3.79
CA ALA A 214 -2.60 7.83 -2.47
C ALA A 214 -2.06 6.70 -1.57
N SER A 215 -2.06 5.47 -2.10
CA SER A 215 -1.56 4.27 -1.42
C SER A 215 -0.06 4.34 -1.09
N ALA A 216 0.74 5.13 -1.83
CA ALA A 216 2.17 5.32 -1.62
C ALA A 216 2.54 6.59 -0.83
N ALA A 217 1.58 7.40 -0.41
CA ALA A 217 1.81 8.69 0.25
C ALA A 217 2.22 8.53 1.73
N TYR A 218 3.36 7.87 1.97
CA TYR A 218 3.82 7.52 3.31
C TYR A 218 4.13 8.77 4.15
N PRO A 219 3.51 8.97 5.33
CA PRO A 219 3.52 10.26 6.03
C PRO A 219 4.90 10.87 6.30
N LEU A 220 5.93 10.03 6.51
CA LEU A 220 7.28 10.53 6.79
C LEU A 220 7.98 11.09 5.54
N LEU A 221 7.53 10.71 4.34
CA LEU A 221 8.17 11.08 3.06
C LEU A 221 7.28 11.97 2.19
N LEU A 222 5.98 11.68 2.13
CA LEU A 222 5.05 12.26 1.17
C LEU A 222 3.81 12.82 1.90
N PRO A 223 3.44 14.09 1.67
CA PRO A 223 2.20 14.63 2.21
C PRO A 223 0.97 13.86 1.73
N ALA A 224 -0.05 13.70 2.58
CA ALA A 224 -1.33 13.16 2.16
C ALA A 224 -1.95 13.98 1.01
N LEU A 225 -2.70 13.31 0.14
CA LEU A 225 -3.58 13.96 -0.82
C LEU A 225 -4.76 14.56 -0.06
N ASP A 226 -5.04 15.83 -0.29
CA ASP A 226 -6.08 16.58 0.41
C ASP A 226 -7.05 17.12 -0.64
N GLU A 227 -8.23 16.51 -0.76
CA GLU A 227 -9.18 16.76 -1.85
C GLU A 227 -10.64 16.57 -1.44
N THR A 228 -11.56 17.01 -2.30
CA THR A 228 -13.00 16.84 -2.11
C THR A 228 -13.50 15.86 -3.14
N LEU A 229 -14.14 14.79 -2.69
CA LEU A 229 -14.72 13.76 -3.55
C LEU A 229 -16.23 13.68 -3.29
N ALA A 230 -16.98 13.38 -4.35
CA ALA A 230 -18.40 13.06 -4.25
C ALA A 230 -18.57 11.57 -3.91
N PHE A 231 -19.36 11.30 -2.89
CA PHE A 231 -19.68 9.95 -2.43
C PHE A 231 -21.17 9.68 -2.55
N GLU A 232 -21.50 8.44 -2.87
CA GLU A 232 -22.82 7.84 -2.79
C GLU A 232 -22.85 6.91 -1.58
N LYS A 233 -23.72 7.24 -0.62
CA LYS A 233 -23.98 6.39 0.53
C LYS A 233 -24.92 5.26 0.14
N ARG A 234 -25.00 4.23 1.00
CA ARG A 234 -25.90 3.09 0.81
C ARG A 234 -27.38 3.48 0.79
N ASP A 235 -27.75 4.57 1.44
CA ASP A 235 -29.11 5.13 1.40
C ASP A 235 -29.41 5.88 0.09
N GLY A 236 -28.49 5.87 -0.88
CA GLY A 236 -28.60 6.55 -2.17
C GLY A 236 -28.29 8.05 -2.10
N THR A 237 -28.02 8.60 -0.91
CA THR A 237 -27.70 10.03 -0.78
C THR A 237 -26.31 10.32 -1.30
N ARG A 238 -26.17 11.44 -2.03
CA ARG A 238 -24.89 11.94 -2.51
C ARG A 238 -24.39 13.06 -1.63
N ARG A 239 -23.11 13.03 -1.27
CA ARG A 239 -22.45 14.07 -0.47
C ARG A 239 -21.04 14.32 -0.97
N GLU A 240 -20.65 15.59 -0.99
CA GLU A 240 -19.25 15.96 -1.15
C GLU A 240 -18.56 15.97 0.20
N GLU A 241 -17.44 15.27 0.29
CA GLU A 241 -16.67 15.14 1.51
C GLU A 241 -15.20 15.40 1.21
N ARG A 242 -14.57 16.22 2.07
CA ARG A 242 -13.12 16.41 2.04
C ARG A 242 -12.44 15.17 2.62
N VAL A 243 -11.45 14.63 1.94
CA VAL A 243 -10.65 13.48 2.39
C VAL A 243 -9.18 13.87 2.50
N THR A 244 -8.46 13.19 3.39
CA THR A 244 -7.01 13.34 3.52
C THR A 244 -6.36 11.97 3.41
N LEU A 245 -6.05 11.58 2.17
CA LEU A 245 -5.62 10.24 1.81
C LEU A 245 -4.10 10.09 1.92
N THR A 246 -3.67 9.12 2.71
CA THR A 246 -2.26 8.75 2.91
C THR A 246 -2.06 7.27 2.63
N ASP A 247 -0.81 6.82 2.70
CA ASP A 247 -0.41 5.44 2.50
C ASP A 247 -1.28 4.46 3.32
N GLY A 248 -1.77 3.41 2.67
CA GLY A 248 -2.62 2.40 3.31
C GLY A 248 -1.93 1.70 4.47
N GLY A 249 -0.60 1.71 4.50
CA GLY A 249 0.20 1.19 5.59
C GLY A 249 -0.07 1.87 6.92
N VAL A 250 -0.58 3.11 6.94
CA VAL A 250 -1.00 3.74 8.20
C VAL A 250 -2.14 2.95 8.87
N TYR A 251 -2.99 2.29 8.08
CA TYR A 251 -4.12 1.49 8.57
C TYR A 251 -3.80 -0.01 8.59
N ASP A 252 -3.29 -0.55 7.48
CA ASP A 252 -2.91 -1.96 7.34
C ASP A 252 -1.85 -2.14 6.24
N ASN A 253 -0.58 -2.24 6.65
CA ASN A 253 0.53 -2.37 5.71
C ASN A 253 0.67 -3.76 5.09
N LEU A 254 -0.03 -4.78 5.60
CA LEU A 254 -0.06 -6.10 4.95
C LEU A 254 -1.12 -6.16 3.84
N GLY A 255 -2.07 -5.21 3.81
CA GLY A 255 -3.15 -5.22 2.82
C GLY A 255 -4.11 -6.40 3.02
N LEU A 256 -4.25 -6.90 4.24
CA LEU A 256 -5.11 -8.03 4.56
C LEU A 256 -6.54 -7.61 4.92
N ALA A 257 -6.77 -6.36 5.31
CA ALA A 257 -8.06 -5.82 5.70
C ALA A 257 -9.16 -6.07 4.66
N PRO A 258 -8.92 -5.98 3.34
CA PRO A 258 -9.93 -6.35 2.35
C PRO A 258 -10.17 -7.85 2.20
N LEU A 259 -9.20 -8.67 2.60
CA LEU A 259 -9.15 -10.12 2.38
C LEU A 259 -9.69 -10.95 3.56
N TRP A 260 -10.06 -10.31 4.67
CA TRP A 260 -10.63 -11.01 5.80
C TRP A 260 -11.94 -11.74 5.42
N PRO A 261 -12.09 -13.04 5.74
CA PRO A 261 -13.24 -13.83 5.31
C PRO A 261 -14.53 -13.45 6.03
N ASP A 262 -14.42 -12.81 7.20
CA ASP A 262 -15.53 -12.41 8.06
C ASP A 262 -16.03 -10.97 7.80
N ARG A 263 -15.66 -10.36 6.66
CA ARG A 263 -16.15 -9.03 6.28
C ARG A 263 -17.62 -9.08 5.91
N ASP A 264 -18.41 -8.24 6.59
CA ASP A 264 -19.82 -8.06 6.27
C ASP A 264 -20.00 -7.24 4.96
N PRO A 265 -20.56 -7.82 3.88
CA PRO A 265 -20.81 -7.11 2.62
C PRO A 265 -21.86 -5.98 2.75
N SER A 266 -22.70 -6.02 3.79
CA SER A 266 -23.67 -4.97 4.10
C SER A 266 -23.02 -3.71 4.66
N VAL A 267 -21.75 -3.79 5.11
CA VAL A 267 -20.97 -2.65 5.64
C VAL A 267 -19.74 -2.36 4.79
N SER A 268 -19.04 -3.39 4.35
CA SER A 268 -17.76 -3.30 3.64
C SER A 268 -17.91 -3.09 2.12
N LEU A 269 -17.06 -2.24 1.56
CA LEU A 269 -16.82 -2.21 0.11
C LEU A 269 -15.94 -3.38 -0.31
N ASN A 270 -16.15 -3.88 -1.53
CA ASN A 270 -15.31 -4.95 -2.11
C ASN A 270 -15.24 -6.22 -1.25
N ALA A 271 -16.25 -6.50 -0.43
CA ALA A 271 -16.28 -7.70 0.39
C ALA A 271 -16.51 -8.91 -0.52
N GLN A 272 -15.55 -9.85 -0.47
CA GLN A 272 -15.63 -11.13 -1.13
C GLN A 272 -15.29 -12.23 -0.12
N LYS A 273 -15.88 -13.41 -0.30
CA LYS A 273 -15.47 -14.58 0.47
C LYS A 273 -14.06 -14.97 0.01
N ILE A 274 -13.14 -15.11 0.94
CA ILE A 274 -11.77 -15.56 0.67
C ILE A 274 -11.57 -16.88 1.43
N ASP A 275 -11.16 -17.93 0.74
CA ASP A 275 -10.93 -19.25 1.34
C ASP A 275 -9.45 -19.44 1.67
N THR A 276 -8.55 -18.91 0.83
CA THR A 276 -7.10 -19.00 0.99
C THR A 276 -6.43 -17.65 0.78
N ILE A 277 -5.45 -17.34 1.62
CA ILE A 277 -4.69 -16.09 1.55
C ILE A 277 -3.20 -16.36 1.27
N ILE A 278 -2.64 -15.64 0.30
CA ILE A 278 -1.19 -15.56 0.09
C ILE A 278 -0.76 -14.14 0.47
N CYS A 279 0.00 -13.98 1.56
CA CYS A 279 0.40 -12.69 2.10
C CYS A 279 1.90 -12.46 1.90
N CYS A 280 2.27 -11.74 0.83
CA CYS A 280 3.65 -11.38 0.55
C CYS A 280 4.04 -10.16 1.40
N ARG A 281 5.01 -10.35 2.31
CA ARG A 281 5.46 -9.32 3.27
C ARG A 281 6.90 -8.89 2.97
N ALA A 282 7.06 -7.66 2.49
CA ALA A 282 8.35 -7.06 2.13
C ALA A 282 9.07 -6.31 3.28
N GLY A 283 8.75 -6.63 4.54
CA GLY A 283 9.39 -6.06 5.73
C GLY A 283 10.59 -6.89 6.21
N TYR A 284 11.50 -6.28 6.97
CA TYR A 284 12.65 -6.99 7.58
C TYR A 284 12.38 -7.54 8.99
N GLY A 285 11.23 -7.21 9.58
CA GLY A 285 10.76 -7.74 10.86
C GLY A 285 11.07 -6.86 12.05
N LEU A 286 11.25 -7.51 13.19
CA LEU A 286 11.61 -6.83 14.42
C LEU A 286 12.94 -6.13 14.26
N ARG A 287 12.93 -4.83 14.58
CA ARG A 287 14.05 -3.92 14.45
C ARG A 287 14.94 -4.01 15.68
N PHE A 288 16.24 -3.82 15.46
CA PHE A 288 17.23 -3.64 16.52
C PHE A 288 18.12 -2.46 16.13
N ASP A 289 17.57 -1.25 16.27
CA ASP A 289 18.24 -0.02 15.86
C ASP A 289 18.93 0.66 17.04
N SER A 290 19.87 1.55 16.74
CA SER A 290 20.52 2.39 17.75
C SER A 290 19.52 3.32 18.47
N PRO A 291 19.73 3.65 19.76
CA PRO A 291 18.84 4.53 20.50
C PRO A 291 18.71 5.94 19.88
N ASN A 292 17.47 6.43 19.78
CA ASN A 292 17.16 7.76 19.23
C ASN A 292 17.20 8.85 20.31
N GLN A 293 18.04 9.87 20.14
CA GLN A 293 18.22 10.94 21.14
C GLN A 293 17.32 12.16 20.94
N PHE A 294 16.96 12.50 19.70
CA PHE A 294 16.17 13.70 19.39
C PHE A 294 14.66 13.40 19.31
N MET A 295 13.84 14.40 19.66
CA MET A 295 12.37 14.24 19.75
C MET A 295 11.75 13.70 18.45
N LEU A 296 12.12 14.24 17.28
CA LEU A 296 11.59 13.78 15.98
C LEU A 296 11.95 12.32 15.70
N ALA A 297 13.19 11.91 15.99
CA ALA A 297 13.63 10.53 15.81
C ALA A 297 12.89 9.58 16.77
N ARG A 298 12.65 10.00 18.02
CA ARG A 298 11.83 9.24 18.96
C ARG A 298 10.37 9.11 18.51
N MET A 299 9.77 10.17 17.97
CA MET A 299 8.41 10.12 17.44
C MET A 299 8.30 9.20 16.23
N ALA A 300 9.26 9.25 15.31
CA ALA A 300 9.33 8.32 14.17
C ALA A 300 9.48 6.88 14.67
N SER A 301 10.36 6.63 15.64
CA SER A 301 10.53 5.31 16.27
C SER A 301 9.23 4.82 16.91
N ALA A 302 8.53 5.67 17.67
CA ALA A 302 7.26 5.32 18.31
C ALA A 302 6.17 4.98 17.28
N PHE A 303 6.05 5.79 16.21
CA PHE A 303 5.15 5.52 15.09
C PHE A 303 5.42 4.15 14.50
N THR A 304 6.70 3.85 14.21
CA THR A 304 7.07 2.56 13.63
C THR A 304 6.86 1.38 14.57
N THR A 305 7.08 1.53 15.88
CA THR A 305 6.81 0.47 16.86
C THR A 305 5.32 0.13 16.93
N ILE A 306 4.45 1.14 16.94
CA ILE A 306 2.99 0.95 16.90
C ILE A 306 2.60 0.25 15.60
N HIS A 307 3.19 0.69 14.48
CA HIS A 307 2.95 0.12 13.16
C HIS A 307 3.35 -1.36 13.09
N ASP A 308 4.55 -1.73 13.57
CA ASP A 308 5.04 -3.10 13.64
C ASP A 308 4.14 -3.97 14.53
N ARG A 309 3.64 -3.41 15.64
CA ARG A 309 2.71 -4.11 16.52
C ARG A 309 1.38 -4.43 15.82
N ALA A 310 0.83 -3.48 15.06
CA ALA A 310 -0.38 -3.70 14.27
C ALA A 310 -0.19 -4.80 13.22
N GLN A 311 0.94 -4.81 12.51
CA GLN A 311 1.28 -5.88 11.57
C GLN A 311 1.37 -7.26 12.24
N ASN A 312 1.94 -7.33 13.44
CA ASN A 312 2.03 -8.59 14.19
C ASN A 312 0.66 -9.11 14.60
N PHE A 313 -0.29 -8.23 14.95
CA PHE A 313 -1.69 -8.62 15.19
C PHE A 313 -2.37 -9.14 13.92
N ALA A 314 -2.19 -8.47 12.78
CA ALA A 314 -2.73 -8.93 11.50
C ALA A 314 -2.13 -10.28 11.07
N THR A 315 -0.84 -10.49 11.30
CA THR A 315 -0.16 -11.78 11.06
C THR A 315 -0.74 -12.86 11.96
N LYS A 316 -0.87 -12.60 13.27
CA LYS A 316 -1.48 -13.55 14.21
C LYS A 316 -2.91 -13.92 13.80
N ARG A 317 -3.68 -12.95 13.31
CA ARG A 317 -5.05 -13.18 12.83
C ARG A 317 -5.12 -14.23 11.71
N LEU A 318 -4.14 -14.33 10.82
CA LEU A 318 -4.10 -15.40 9.80
C LEU A 318 -4.11 -16.79 10.44
N PHE A 319 -3.30 -16.99 11.50
CA PHE A 319 -3.25 -18.24 12.25
C PHE A 319 -4.56 -18.49 13.00
N ASP A 320 -5.11 -17.46 13.65
CA ASP A 320 -6.37 -17.58 14.41
C ASP A 320 -7.54 -17.94 13.49
N LEU A 321 -7.64 -17.32 12.31
CA LEU A 321 -8.68 -17.62 11.30
C LEU A 321 -8.56 -19.04 10.74
N ARG A 322 -7.32 -19.50 10.47
CA ARG A 322 -7.07 -20.88 10.04
C ARG A 322 -7.45 -21.89 11.14
N ALA A 323 -7.06 -21.63 12.38
CA ALA A 323 -7.39 -22.49 13.52
C ALA A 323 -8.91 -22.55 13.77
N ALA A 324 -9.63 -21.47 13.51
CA ALA A 324 -11.09 -21.40 13.60
C ALA A 324 -11.82 -22.01 12.39
N GLY A 325 -11.10 -22.51 11.37
CA GLY A 325 -11.69 -23.03 10.14
C GLY A 325 -12.34 -21.98 9.24
N GLN A 326 -12.07 -20.69 9.47
CA GLN A 326 -12.57 -19.58 8.65
C GLN A 326 -11.68 -19.30 7.43
N LEU A 327 -10.41 -19.74 7.47
CA LEU A 327 -9.53 -19.84 6.31
C LEU A 327 -9.15 -21.31 6.12
N LYS A 328 -9.23 -21.80 4.88
CA LYS A 328 -8.79 -23.15 4.51
C LYS A 328 -7.28 -23.29 4.68
N ALA A 329 -6.54 -22.33 4.13
CA ALA A 329 -5.10 -22.28 4.25
C ALA A 329 -4.56 -20.86 4.02
N PHE A 330 -3.28 -20.65 4.34
CA PHE A 330 -2.56 -19.45 3.94
C PHE A 330 -1.07 -19.73 3.78
N ALA A 331 -0.41 -18.93 2.96
CA ALA A 331 1.04 -18.85 2.88
C ALA A 331 1.48 -17.40 3.12
N MET A 332 2.65 -17.19 3.73
CA MET A 332 3.15 -15.85 4.02
C MET A 332 4.65 -15.72 3.68
N PRO A 333 5.00 -15.60 2.39
CA PRO A 333 6.36 -15.25 1.98
C PRO A 333 6.78 -13.94 2.61
N TYR A 334 7.91 -13.96 3.29
CA TYR A 334 8.31 -12.87 4.16
C TYR A 334 9.79 -12.55 3.98
N LEU A 335 10.10 -11.34 3.49
CA LEU A 335 11.47 -10.94 3.14
C LEU A 335 12.45 -11.12 4.31
N GLY A 336 12.04 -10.73 5.51
CA GLY A 336 12.81 -10.89 6.75
C GLY A 336 12.66 -12.25 7.43
N MET A 337 12.14 -13.28 6.74
CA MET A 337 12.05 -14.64 7.27
C MET A 337 13.46 -15.14 7.62
N LYS A 338 13.58 -15.86 8.74
CA LYS A 338 14.85 -16.51 9.07
C LYS A 338 15.08 -17.63 8.08
N ASP A 339 16.32 -17.77 7.63
CA ASP A 339 16.70 -18.85 6.74
C ASP A 339 16.64 -20.18 7.52
N GLN A 340 16.10 -21.23 6.89
CA GLN A 340 15.84 -22.53 7.49
C GLN A 340 16.52 -23.64 6.66
N ALA A 341 16.90 -24.74 7.32
CA ALA A 341 17.42 -25.92 6.64
C ALA A 341 16.41 -26.43 5.59
N GLY A 342 16.88 -26.84 4.41
CA GLY A 342 16.04 -27.20 3.24
C GLY A 342 15.81 -26.05 2.25
N LEU A 343 15.69 -24.80 2.72
CA LEU A 343 15.67 -23.60 1.84
C LEU A 343 17.08 -23.22 1.39
N CYS A 344 18.05 -23.33 2.30
CA CYS A 344 19.44 -22.97 2.05
C CYS A 344 20.17 -23.89 1.07
N ASP A 345 19.59 -25.04 0.75
CA ASP A 345 20.22 -26.09 -0.08
C ASP A 345 19.99 -25.84 -1.58
N GLU A 346 19.13 -24.87 -1.95
CA GLU A 346 18.89 -24.48 -3.33
C GLU A 346 20.09 -23.71 -3.92
N GLU A 347 20.45 -24.05 -5.17
CA GLU A 347 21.56 -23.39 -5.85
C GLU A 347 21.29 -21.87 -6.03
N GLY A 348 22.23 -21.07 -5.53
CA GLY A 348 22.10 -19.61 -5.53
C GLY A 348 20.99 -19.09 -4.63
N PHE A 349 20.71 -19.77 -3.51
CA PHE A 349 19.92 -19.26 -2.39
C PHE A 349 20.35 -17.84 -1.99
N VAL A 350 19.38 -16.93 -1.88
CA VAL A 350 19.61 -15.56 -1.40
C VAL A 350 19.20 -15.48 0.06
N SER A 351 20.19 -15.33 0.94
CA SER A 351 19.98 -15.28 2.39
C SER A 351 19.22 -14.03 2.84
N ARG A 352 18.74 -14.05 4.08
CA ARG A 352 18.11 -12.87 4.70
C ARG A 352 19.12 -11.73 4.77
N GLU A 353 20.35 -12.04 5.13
CA GLU A 353 21.44 -11.09 5.29
C GLU A 353 21.83 -10.47 3.95
N ASP A 354 21.76 -11.21 2.84
CA ASP A 354 22.06 -10.70 1.48
C ASP A 354 21.15 -9.57 1.02
N VAL A 355 19.90 -9.59 1.49
CA VAL A 355 18.88 -8.59 1.16
C VAL A 355 18.67 -7.56 2.25
N PHE A 356 19.21 -7.78 3.45
CA PHE A 356 18.98 -6.91 4.59
C PHE A 356 19.63 -5.55 4.36
N GLY A 357 18.93 -4.47 4.72
CA GLY A 357 19.48 -3.12 4.69
C GLY A 357 19.18 -2.30 3.44
N TYR A 358 18.56 -2.85 2.38
CA TYR A 358 18.04 -2.00 1.31
C TYR A 358 16.95 -1.05 1.85
N PRO A 359 17.05 0.28 1.61
CA PRO A 359 16.17 1.27 2.21
C PRO A 359 14.73 1.19 1.70
N THR A 360 13.81 1.78 2.45
CA THR A 360 12.44 2.01 1.99
C THR A 360 12.38 3.37 1.30
N ASP A 361 12.53 3.39 -0.03
CA ASP A 361 12.43 4.60 -0.85
C ASP A 361 11.79 4.30 -2.23
N PHE A 362 11.83 5.27 -3.15
CA PHE A 362 11.49 5.07 -4.55
C PHE A 362 12.63 5.50 -5.49
N SER A 363 13.87 5.35 -5.03
CA SER A 363 15.07 5.67 -5.80
C SER A 363 15.30 4.65 -6.91
N ALA A 364 16.14 5.01 -7.89
CA ALA A 364 16.65 4.07 -8.88
C ALA A 364 17.36 2.90 -8.19
N MET A 365 16.97 1.67 -8.51
CA MET A 365 17.50 0.46 -7.89
C MET A 365 18.58 -0.17 -8.79
N PRO A 366 19.80 -0.42 -8.28
CA PRO A 366 20.82 -1.17 -9.00
C PRO A 366 20.38 -2.60 -9.32
N ASP A 367 20.79 -3.14 -10.47
CA ASP A 367 20.41 -4.49 -10.93
C ASP A 367 20.71 -5.59 -9.90
N VAL A 368 21.82 -5.47 -9.17
CA VAL A 368 22.19 -6.44 -8.12
C VAL A 368 21.13 -6.52 -7.02
N TRP A 369 20.50 -5.40 -6.67
CA TRP A 369 19.46 -5.36 -5.65
C TRP A 369 18.11 -5.83 -6.20
N ILE A 370 17.81 -5.48 -7.46
CA ILE A 370 16.63 -6.03 -8.14
C ILE A 370 16.71 -7.56 -8.11
N GLU A 371 17.85 -8.11 -8.54
CA GLU A 371 18.06 -9.56 -8.62
C GLU A 371 17.97 -10.25 -7.25
N LYS A 372 18.70 -9.76 -6.25
CA LYS A 372 18.67 -10.34 -4.90
C LYS A 372 17.28 -10.33 -4.29
N LEU A 373 16.58 -9.19 -4.37
CA LEU A 373 15.25 -9.04 -3.77
C LEU A 373 14.20 -9.89 -4.49
N SER A 374 14.20 -9.90 -5.83
CA SER A 374 13.26 -10.72 -6.60
C SER A 374 13.55 -12.21 -6.40
N LYS A 375 14.82 -12.64 -6.48
CA LYS A 375 15.17 -14.06 -6.33
C LYS A 375 14.79 -14.59 -4.94
N ARG A 376 15.02 -13.81 -3.88
CA ARG A 376 14.55 -14.18 -2.54
C ARG A 376 13.02 -14.26 -2.45
N GLY A 377 12.31 -13.31 -3.07
CA GLY A 377 10.84 -13.34 -3.12
C GLY A 377 10.30 -14.59 -3.81
N GLU A 378 10.93 -14.98 -4.90
CA GLU A 378 10.63 -16.18 -5.67
C GLU A 378 10.88 -17.46 -4.85
N GLN A 379 12.10 -17.64 -4.31
CA GLN A 379 12.49 -18.82 -3.52
C GLN A 379 11.58 -19.06 -2.32
N LEU A 380 11.34 -18.02 -1.52
CA LEU A 380 10.45 -18.11 -0.36
C LEU A 380 9.01 -18.44 -0.76
N THR A 381 8.54 -17.90 -1.88
CA THR A 381 7.17 -18.12 -2.34
C THR A 381 6.99 -19.53 -2.87
N HIS A 382 7.89 -20.04 -3.71
CA HIS A 382 7.86 -21.42 -4.17
C HIS A 382 7.78 -22.40 -3.00
N ARG A 383 8.70 -22.24 -2.04
CA ARG A 383 8.76 -23.12 -0.86
C ARG A 383 7.46 -23.11 -0.07
N LEU A 384 6.99 -21.91 0.32
CA LEU A 384 5.84 -21.79 1.21
C LEU A 384 4.52 -22.17 0.54
N VAL A 385 4.38 -21.95 -0.77
CA VAL A 385 3.20 -22.40 -1.51
C VAL A 385 3.21 -23.93 -1.61
N LYS A 386 4.33 -24.57 -1.94
CA LYS A 386 4.44 -26.04 -1.95
C LYS A 386 4.17 -26.65 -0.57
N GLU A 387 4.70 -26.04 0.49
CA GLU A 387 4.56 -26.56 1.85
C GLU A 387 3.14 -26.37 2.43
N HIS A 388 2.54 -25.21 2.20
CA HIS A 388 1.30 -24.83 2.91
C HIS A 388 0.05 -24.84 2.03
N LEU A 389 0.21 -24.81 0.70
CA LEU A 389 -0.88 -24.76 -0.27
C LEU A 389 -0.77 -25.86 -1.36
N PRO A 390 -0.39 -27.12 -1.04
CA PRO A 390 -0.19 -28.17 -2.05
C PRO A 390 -1.47 -28.49 -2.83
N HIS A 391 -2.64 -28.22 -2.27
CA HIS A 391 -3.94 -28.44 -2.93
C HIS A 391 -4.22 -27.48 -4.09
N LEU A 392 -3.45 -26.39 -4.22
CA LEU A 392 -3.57 -25.44 -5.32
C LEU A 392 -2.73 -25.84 -6.54
N LEU A 393 -1.78 -26.75 -6.35
CA LEU A 393 -0.78 -27.13 -7.35
C LEU A 393 -1.29 -28.27 -8.24
N ALA A 394 -0.79 -28.32 -9.48
CA ALA A 394 -1.00 -29.49 -10.33
C ALA A 394 -0.24 -30.70 -9.75
N LYS A 395 -0.70 -31.92 -10.06
CA LYS A 395 -0.05 -33.16 -9.56
C LYS A 395 1.44 -33.25 -9.91
N ASP A 396 1.84 -32.68 -11.04
CA ASP A 396 3.22 -32.73 -11.54
C ASP A 396 4.15 -31.74 -10.81
N GLU A 397 3.60 -30.68 -10.19
CA GLU A 397 4.37 -29.65 -9.47
C GLU A 397 4.73 -30.04 -8.02
N LEU A 398 4.12 -31.12 -7.51
CA LEU A 398 4.38 -31.67 -6.19
C LEU A 398 5.62 -32.58 -6.14
N ALA A 399 6.16 -32.96 -7.30
CA ALA A 399 7.26 -33.93 -7.43
C ALA A 399 8.67 -33.29 -7.52
N CYS A 400 8.75 -31.96 -7.62
CA CYS A 400 9.98 -31.16 -7.54
C CYS A 400 9.91 -30.24 -6.32
#